data_AF-A0A2V4A076-F1
#
_entry.id   AF-A0A2V4A076-F1
#
_cell.length_a   1.000
_cell.length_b   1.000
_cell.length_c   1.000
_cell.angle_alpha   90.00
_cell.angle_beta   90.00
_cell.angle_gamma   90.00
#
_symmetry.space_group_name_H-M   'P 1'
#
loop_
_entity.id
_entity.type
_entity.pdbx_description
1 polymer ?
#
loop_
_entity_poly.entity_id
_entity_poly.type
_entity_poly.pdbx_seq_one_letter_code
_entity_poly.pdbx_strand_id
1 'polypeptide(L)'
;MNKKLLFLPISLLAIIALLQFGCDSDSDKNEDVCEAFPTPKECNTSTQATACCSDEDNCYYLYNGKRYAYTDAGQQELLNVMCPDLSKSQAAEVYKQLNAKTQKLLEQARMTAECY
;
A
#
# COMPACT_ATOMS: atom_id res chain seq x y z
N MET A 1 -4.17 -44.63 38.10
CA MET A 1 -3.32 -44.48 36.90
C MET A 1 -3.77 -43.23 36.16
N ASN A 2 -2.90 -42.23 36.10
CA ASN A 2 -3.15 -40.92 35.51
C ASN A 2 -3.07 -41.00 33.98
N LYS A 3 -4.09 -40.53 33.27
CA LYS A 3 -4.00 -40.25 31.83
C LYS A 3 -4.60 -38.87 31.58
N LYS A 4 -3.82 -37.83 31.92
CA LYS A 4 -4.07 -36.49 31.42
C LYS A 4 -3.75 -36.51 29.92
N LEU A 5 -4.81 -36.31 29.15
CA LEU A 5 -4.85 -36.24 27.70
C LEU A 5 -3.73 -35.31 27.18
N LEU A 6 -2.72 -35.91 26.54
CA LEU A 6 -1.65 -35.22 25.81
C LEU A 6 -2.25 -34.60 24.54
N PHE A 7 -2.89 -33.44 24.65
CA PHE A 7 -3.42 -32.64 23.53
C PHE A 7 -2.46 -31.49 23.17
N LEU A 8 -1.15 -31.70 23.30
CA LEU A 8 -0.16 -30.62 23.26
C LEU A 8 0.69 -30.46 21.97
N PRO A 9 0.66 -31.31 20.93
CA PRO A 9 1.47 -31.01 19.75
C PRO A 9 0.73 -30.30 18.62
N ILE A 10 -0.61 -30.21 18.64
CA ILE A 10 -1.38 -29.71 17.49
C ILE A 10 -1.43 -28.17 17.44
N SER A 11 -1.29 -27.48 18.58
CA SER A 11 -1.30 -26.01 18.61
C SER A 11 -0.01 -25.38 18.06
N LEU A 12 1.10 -26.13 17.99
CA LEU A 12 2.38 -25.60 17.52
C LEU A 12 2.50 -25.57 15.98
N LEU A 13 1.69 -26.35 15.26
CA LEU A 13 1.66 -26.35 13.79
C LEU A 13 0.92 -25.13 13.20
N ALA A 14 -0.02 -24.54 13.94
CA ALA A 14 -0.76 -23.36 13.49
C ALA A 14 0.11 -22.09 13.44
N ILE A 15 1.19 -22.03 14.23
CA ILE A 15 2.09 -20.88 14.27
C ILE A 15 3.05 -20.92 13.06
N ILE A 16 3.41 -22.11 12.56
CA ILE A 16 4.27 -22.26 11.38
C ILE A 16 3.50 -21.97 10.08
N ALA A 17 2.19 -22.23 10.04
CA ALA A 17 1.34 -21.91 8.88
C ALA A 17 1.16 -20.39 8.67
N LEU A 18 1.31 -19.56 9.71
CA LEU A 18 1.26 -18.09 9.58
C LEU A 18 2.62 -17.49 9.15
N LEU A 19 3.71 -18.26 9.23
CA LEU A 19 5.03 -17.87 8.70
C LEU A 19 5.21 -18.26 7.22
N GLN A 20 4.28 -19.01 6.64
CA GLN A 20 4.25 -19.35 5.21
C GLN A 20 3.50 -18.30 4.36
N PHE A 21 2.86 -17.29 4.98
CA PHE A 21 2.43 -16.07 4.29
C PHE A 21 3.57 -15.06 4.07
N GLY A 22 4.81 -15.44 4.40
CA GLY A 22 5.99 -14.84 3.81
C GLY A 22 6.30 -15.58 2.51
N CYS A 23 5.93 -14.98 1.38
CA CYS A 23 6.16 -15.47 0.02
C CYS A 23 5.31 -16.69 -0.38
N ASP A 24 4.01 -16.45 -0.60
CA ASP A 24 3.22 -17.29 -1.50
C ASP A 24 3.65 -16.98 -2.93
N SER A 25 4.66 -17.72 -3.40
CA SER A 25 5.15 -17.69 -4.77
C SER A 25 4.25 -18.57 -5.63
N ASP A 26 3.16 -18.03 -6.19
CA ASP A 26 2.48 -18.61 -7.37
C ASP A 26 1.38 -17.73 -8.04
N SER A 27 1.42 -16.41 -7.93
CA SER A 27 0.54 -15.55 -8.74
C SER A 27 1.28 -14.29 -9.20
N ASP A 28 1.46 -14.20 -10.52
CA ASP A 28 1.81 -13.02 -11.30
C ASP A 28 3.11 -12.28 -10.95
N LYS A 29 4.14 -12.54 -11.77
CA LYS A 29 5.27 -11.61 -11.95
C LYS A 29 4.68 -10.23 -12.27
N ASN A 30 4.93 -9.23 -11.41
CA ASN A 30 4.42 -7.84 -11.44
C ASN A 30 3.08 -7.57 -10.71
N GLU A 31 2.81 -8.17 -9.55
CA GLU A 31 1.73 -7.65 -8.69
C GLU A 31 2.12 -6.29 -8.08
N ASP A 32 1.43 -5.23 -8.52
CA ASP A 32 1.59 -3.90 -7.94
C ASP A 32 1.27 -3.91 -6.44
N VAL A 33 2.18 -3.39 -5.62
CA VAL A 33 1.90 -3.16 -4.19
C VAL A 33 1.05 -1.91 -4.07
N CYS A 34 -0.23 -2.10 -3.76
CA CYS A 34 -1.22 -1.02 -3.66
C CYS A 34 -1.65 -0.77 -2.21
N GLU A 35 -1.71 0.50 -1.81
CA GLU A 35 -2.27 0.92 -0.53
C GLU A 35 -3.12 2.19 -0.66
N ALA A 36 -4.26 2.20 0.02
CA ALA A 36 -5.14 3.37 0.05
C ALA A 36 -4.47 4.53 0.78
N PHE A 37 -4.39 5.69 0.15
CA PHE A 37 -4.02 6.95 0.78
C PHE A 37 -5.23 7.48 1.56
N PRO A 38 -5.17 7.51 2.91
CA PRO A 38 -6.27 8.04 3.69
C PRO A 38 -6.46 9.50 3.31
N THR A 39 -7.70 9.86 2.99
CA THR A 39 -8.06 11.22 2.63
C THR A 39 -7.63 12.17 3.74
N PRO A 40 -6.81 13.20 3.44
CA PRO A 40 -6.45 14.22 4.42
C PRO A 40 -7.70 14.88 4.97
N LYS A 41 -7.69 15.27 6.25
CA LYS A 41 -8.86 15.90 6.91
C LYS A 41 -9.29 17.19 6.22
N GLU A 42 -8.34 17.79 5.51
CA GLU A 42 -8.46 19.03 4.76
C GLU A 42 -9.17 18.81 3.40
N CYS A 43 -9.34 17.56 2.97
CA CYS A 43 -10.00 17.20 1.72
C CYS A 43 -11.44 16.77 1.98
N ASN A 44 -12.39 17.44 1.32
CA ASN A 44 -13.82 17.14 1.44
C ASN A 44 -14.26 16.05 0.44
N THR A 45 -13.54 14.91 0.43
CA THR A 45 -13.90 13.76 -0.41
C THR A 45 -14.11 12.52 0.43
N SER A 46 -15.17 11.78 0.13
CA SER A 46 -15.45 10.47 0.75
C SER A 46 -14.64 9.34 0.11
N THR A 47 -13.98 9.60 -1.02
CA THR A 47 -13.24 8.60 -1.78
C THR A 47 -11.75 8.75 -1.51
N GLN A 48 -11.08 7.62 -1.26
CA GLN A 48 -9.63 7.57 -1.05
C GLN A 48 -8.93 7.34 -2.39
N ALA A 49 -7.78 7.98 -2.58
CA ALA A 49 -6.88 7.59 -3.66
C ALA A 49 -6.12 6.32 -3.27
N THR A 50 -5.75 5.48 -4.22
CA THR A 50 -4.88 4.32 -3.98
C THR A 50 -3.53 4.59 -4.64
N ALA A 51 -2.44 4.46 -3.89
CA ALA A 51 -1.09 4.49 -4.44
C ALA A 51 -0.67 3.05 -4.75
N CYS A 52 -0.13 2.80 -5.93
CA CYS A 52 0.35 1.50 -6.37
C CYS A 52 1.78 1.65 -6.89
N CYS A 53 2.64 0.69 -6.59
CA CYS A 53 4.02 0.66 -7.08
C CYS A 53 4.40 -0.74 -7.55
N SER A 54 5.10 -0.81 -8.67
CA SER A 54 5.80 -2.00 -9.11
C SER A 54 7.30 -1.90 -8.79
N ASP A 55 7.96 -3.06 -8.85
CA ASP A 55 9.40 -3.30 -8.74
C ASP A 55 10.30 -2.42 -9.64
N GLU A 56 9.83 -1.97 -10.80
CA GLU A 56 10.59 -1.13 -11.76
C GLU A 56 10.45 0.39 -11.55
N ASP A 57 10.24 0.86 -10.32
CA ASP A 57 9.97 2.28 -10.02
C ASP A 57 8.70 2.85 -10.69
N ASN A 58 7.83 1.98 -11.20
CA ASN A 58 6.58 2.36 -11.83
C ASN A 58 5.49 2.53 -10.76
N CYS A 59 5.50 3.69 -10.10
CA CYS A 59 4.42 4.08 -9.20
C CYS A 59 3.32 4.90 -9.91
N TYR A 60 2.08 4.73 -9.46
CA TYR A 60 0.94 5.51 -9.94
C TYR A 60 -0.12 5.64 -8.84
N TYR A 61 -1.08 6.53 -9.08
CA TYR A 61 -2.24 6.73 -8.22
C TYR A 61 -3.53 6.39 -8.96
N LEU A 62 -4.48 5.76 -8.29
CA LEU A 62 -5.84 5.53 -8.77
C LEU A 62 -6.82 6.35 -7.94
N TYR A 63 -7.65 7.13 -8.62
CA TYR A 63 -8.74 7.86 -7.98
C TYR A 63 -9.93 7.96 -8.94
N ASN A 64 -11.11 7.55 -8.49
CA ASN A 64 -12.33 7.49 -9.30
C ASN A 64 -12.16 6.75 -10.65
N GLY A 65 -11.40 5.64 -10.65
CA GLY A 65 -11.14 4.85 -11.86
C GLY A 65 -10.16 5.48 -12.85
N LYS A 66 -9.59 6.66 -12.54
CA LYS A 66 -8.54 7.30 -13.34
C LYS A 66 -7.16 7.06 -12.72
N ARG A 67 -6.18 6.78 -13.58
CA ARG A 67 -4.76 6.63 -13.22
C ARG A 67 -4.04 7.97 -13.37
N TYR A 68 -3.21 8.31 -12.39
CA TYR A 68 -2.32 9.48 -12.36
C TYR A 68 -0.89 9.01 -12.18
N ALA A 69 0.06 9.58 -12.92
CA ALA A 69 1.47 9.18 -12.84
C ALA A 69 2.12 9.65 -11.53
N TYR A 70 3.08 8.88 -11.00
CA TYR A 70 3.98 9.32 -9.94
C TYR A 70 5.00 10.35 -10.46
N THR A 71 4.51 11.56 -10.70
CA THR A 71 5.27 12.73 -11.14
C THR A 71 4.69 13.97 -10.46
N ASP A 72 5.45 15.05 -10.37
CA ASP A 72 4.96 16.31 -9.81
C ASP A 72 3.64 16.76 -10.47
N ALA A 73 3.56 16.67 -11.80
CA ALA A 73 2.37 17.02 -12.56
C ALA A 73 1.18 16.10 -12.27
N GLY A 74 1.40 14.78 -12.22
CA GLY A 74 0.35 13.80 -11.95
C GLY A 74 -0.17 13.88 -10.51
N GLN A 75 0.70 14.16 -9.54
CA GLN A 75 0.34 14.38 -8.15
C GLN A 75 -0.44 15.69 -7.99
N GLN A 76 -0.03 16.76 -8.67
CA GLN A 76 -0.77 18.01 -8.66
C GLN A 76 -2.16 17.84 -9.28
N GLU A 77 -2.27 17.10 -10.38
CA GLU A 77 -3.56 16.78 -11.00
C GLU A 77 -4.46 15.97 -10.05
N LEU A 78 -3.90 14.94 -9.39
CA LEU A 78 -4.61 14.16 -8.38
C LEU A 78 -5.12 15.06 -7.24
N LEU A 79 -4.27 15.92 -6.69
CA LEU A 79 -4.64 16.81 -5.58
C LEU A 79 -5.73 17.80 -5.99
N ASN A 80 -5.67 18.35 -7.19
CA ASN A 80 -6.69 19.27 -7.69
C ASN A 80 -8.07 18.60 -7.83
N VAL A 81 -8.12 17.31 -8.15
CA VAL A 81 -9.37 16.55 -8.32
C VAL A 81 -9.86 15.95 -6.99
N MET A 82 -8.94 15.48 -6.16
CA MET A 82 -9.24 14.88 -4.85
C MET A 82 -9.58 15.94 -3.80
N CYS A 83 -8.93 17.11 -3.89
CA CYS A 83 -8.96 18.15 -2.87
C CYS A 83 -8.90 19.56 -3.48
N PRO A 84 -9.91 19.99 -4.26
CA PRO A 84 -9.88 21.25 -5.02
C PRO A 84 -9.74 22.51 -4.15
N ASP A 85 -10.19 22.45 -2.89
CA ASP A 85 -10.27 23.61 -2.01
C ASP A 85 -9.07 23.75 -1.06
N LEU A 86 -7.99 22.99 -1.25
CA LEU A 86 -6.80 23.10 -0.41
C LEU A 86 -6.11 24.46 -0.59
N SER A 87 -5.75 25.10 0.52
CA SER A 87 -4.78 26.20 0.48
C SER A 87 -3.41 25.70 0.05
N LYS A 88 -2.54 26.59 -0.44
CA LYS A 88 -1.18 26.23 -0.89
C LYS A 88 -0.36 25.49 0.18
N SER A 89 -0.48 25.87 1.45
CA SER A 89 0.24 25.19 2.53
C SER A 89 -0.30 23.80 2.80
N GLN A 90 -1.62 23.62 2.75
CA GLN A 90 -2.24 22.30 2.92
C GLN A 90 -1.92 21.40 1.74
N ALA A 91 -1.97 21.90 0.50
CA ALA A 91 -1.58 21.16 -0.69
C ALA A 91 -0.13 20.66 -0.61
N ALA A 92 0.80 21.51 -0.14
CA ALA A 92 2.19 21.12 0.06
C ALA A 92 2.36 20.03 1.14
N GLU A 93 1.60 20.09 2.22
CA GLU A 93 1.62 19.08 3.28
C GLU A 93 1.06 17.74 2.78
N VAL A 94 -0.09 17.75 2.09
CA VAL A 94 -0.66 16.54 1.50
C VAL A 94 0.28 15.94 0.46
N TYR A 95 0.89 16.77 -0.38
CA TYR A 95 1.89 16.34 -1.36
C TYR A 95 3.08 15.63 -0.70
N LYS A 96 3.57 16.17 0.42
CA LYS A 96 4.64 15.55 1.21
C LYS A 96 4.21 14.20 1.79
N GLN A 97 3.00 14.09 2.32
CA GLN A 97 2.46 12.85 2.85
C GLN A 97 2.28 11.78 1.76
N LEU A 98 1.77 12.20 0.59
CA LEU A 98 1.59 11.34 -0.58
C LEU A 98 2.94 10.75 -1.02
N ASN A 99 3.96 11.60 -1.16
CA ASN A 99 5.32 11.18 -1.50
C ASN A 99 5.93 10.24 -0.46
N ALA A 100 5.84 10.59 0.83
CA ALA A 100 6.38 9.76 1.90
C ALA A 100 5.73 8.37 1.93
N LYS A 101 4.42 8.29 1.64
CA LYS A 101 3.71 7.00 1.57
C LYS A 101 4.11 6.20 0.34
N THR A 102 4.17 6.84 -0.83
CA THR A 102 4.58 6.17 -2.08
C THR A 102 6.02 5.67 -2.02
N GLN A 103 6.93 6.40 -1.38
CA GLN A 103 8.31 5.93 -1.16
C GLN A 103 8.35 4.66 -0.30
N LYS A 104 7.56 4.58 0.78
CA LYS A 104 7.45 3.36 1.59
C LYS A 104 6.90 2.18 0.80
N LEU A 105 5.90 2.42 -0.05
CA LEU A 105 5.35 1.38 -0.93
C LEU A 105 6.37 0.90 -1.96
N LEU A 106 7.17 1.81 -2.50
CA LEU A 106 8.25 1.46 -3.42
C LEU A 106 9.33 0.61 -2.73
N GLU A 107 9.70 0.96 -1.50
CA GLU A 107 10.62 0.12 -0.68
C GLU A 107 10.03 -1.27 -0.41
N GLN A 108 8.73 -1.36 -0.13
CA GLN A 108 8.03 -2.64 0.05
C GLN A 108 7.97 -3.47 -1.25
N ALA A 109 7.66 -2.84 -2.38
CA ALA A 109 7.66 -3.48 -3.69
C ALA A 109 9.05 -4.03 -4.05
N ARG A 110 10.11 -3.28 -3.75
CA ARG A 110 11.49 -3.74 -3.93
C ARG A 110 11.85 -4.92 -3.02
N MET A 111 11.50 -4.87 -1.73
CA MET A 111 11.75 -5.99 -0.81
C MET A 111 10.99 -7.28 -1.18
N THR A 112 9.78 -7.14 -1.72
CA THR A 112 8.97 -8.28 -2.17
C THR A 112 9.47 -8.84 -3.51
N ALA A 113 10.03 -8.00 -4.39
CA ALA A 113 10.69 -8.46 -5.62
C ALA A 113 12.00 -9.22 -5.36
N GLU A 114 12.75 -8.88 -4.30
CA GLU A 114 13.99 -9.58 -3.91
C GLU A 114 13.75 -10.98 -3.30
N CYS A 115 12.49 -11.37 -3.07
CA CYS A 115 12.14 -12.70 -2.59
C CYS A 115 11.91 -13.74 -3.72
N TYR A 116 12.31 -13.42 -4.95
CA TYR A 116 12.26 -14.31 -6.13
C TYR A 116 13.61 -14.96 -6.47
#